data_AF-A0A6I3BUR9-F1
#
_entry.id   AF-A0A6I3BUR9-F1
#
_cell.length_a   1.000
_cell.length_b   1.000
_cell.length_c   1.000
_cell.angle_alpha   90.00
_cell.angle_beta   90.00
_cell.angle_gamma   90.00
#
_symmetry.space_group_name_H-M   'P 1'
#
loop_
_entity.id
_entity.type
_entity.pdbx_description
1 polymer ?
#
loop_
_entity_poly.entity_id
_entity_poly.type
_entity_poly.pdbx_seq_one_letter_code
_entity_poly.pdbx_strand_id
1 'polypeptide(L)'
;MEVPPLEQRYSVRIEALSTALGRTLARLDGLAAGTEALADDFVAEQLMSLQYALHEAAELLFGLEPPPHMTLAHAELTSALTRARELTGEIAEAVSEGGAEHARLLVPEWRGTLFAVRLAQMRLVAPPETANDTATLPRLTSQARHVAALVLLAGGTGAFSAGATLNAWPVRTAGIAAMCGSMLVYRH
;
A
#
# COMPACT_ATOMS: atom_id res chain seq x y z
N MET A 1 32.09 -4.86 -28.17
CA MET A 1 31.10 -4.08 -27.40
C MET A 1 30.61 -5.02 -26.31
N GLU A 2 31.08 -4.81 -25.09
CA GLU A 2 30.82 -5.68 -23.95
C GLU A 2 29.39 -5.43 -23.46
N VAL A 3 28.60 -6.50 -23.24
CA VAL A 3 27.23 -6.37 -22.78
C VAL A 3 27.26 -6.22 -21.25
N PRO A 4 26.73 -5.12 -20.67
CA PRO A 4 26.80 -4.88 -19.23
C PRO A 4 26.08 -5.97 -18.43
N PRO A 5 26.44 -6.23 -17.15
CA PRO A 5 25.79 -7.23 -16.31
C PRO A 5 24.27 -7.05 -16.19
N LEU A 6 23.54 -8.16 -15.95
CA LEU A 6 22.07 -8.14 -15.82
C LEU A 6 21.59 -7.09 -14.82
N GLU A 7 22.20 -7.03 -13.64
CA GLU A 7 21.86 -6.08 -12.57
C GLU A 7 21.98 -4.64 -13.04
N GLN A 8 23.10 -4.28 -13.68
CA GLN A 8 23.31 -2.93 -14.18
C GLN A 8 22.28 -2.55 -15.25
N ARG A 9 21.96 -3.46 -16.18
CA ARG A 9 20.92 -3.23 -17.20
C ARG A 9 19.55 -3.06 -16.56
N TYR A 10 19.22 -3.91 -15.59
CA TYR A 10 17.96 -3.88 -14.88
C TYR A 10 17.79 -2.57 -14.10
N SER A 11 18.79 -2.17 -13.31
CA SER A 11 18.76 -0.93 -12.52
C SER A 11 18.55 0.31 -13.40
N VAL A 12 19.27 0.43 -14.51
CA VAL A 12 19.10 1.57 -15.45
C VAL A 12 17.67 1.63 -16.01
N ARG A 13 17.08 0.47 -16.34
CA ARG A 13 15.71 0.40 -16.84
C ARG A 13 14.68 0.74 -15.76
N ILE A 14 14.88 0.26 -14.54
CA ILE A 14 14.03 0.56 -13.39
C ILE A 14 14.09 2.05 -13.02
N GLU A 15 15.25 2.69 -13.10
CA GLU A 15 15.40 4.12 -12.84
C GLU A 15 14.62 4.97 -13.85
N ALA A 16 14.75 4.65 -15.14
CA ALA A 16 14.00 5.32 -16.20
C ALA A 16 12.49 5.12 -16.05
N LEU A 17 12.05 3.89 -15.78
CA LEU A 17 10.66 3.56 -15.47
C LEU A 17 10.16 4.36 -14.27
N SER A 18 10.96 4.44 -13.21
CA SER A 18 10.56 5.09 -11.96
C SER A 18 10.31 6.59 -12.12
N THR A 19 11.14 7.25 -12.93
CA THR A 19 10.97 8.68 -13.24
C THR A 19 9.72 8.95 -14.07
N ALA A 20 9.43 8.09 -15.05
CA ALA A 20 8.21 8.19 -15.84
C ALA A 20 6.96 7.94 -14.98
N LEU A 21 6.96 6.85 -14.20
CA LEU A 21 5.87 6.47 -13.32
C LEU A 21 5.61 7.53 -12.23
N GLY A 22 6.64 8.14 -11.66
CA GLY A 22 6.49 9.19 -10.65
C GLY A 22 5.67 10.38 -11.14
N ARG A 23 5.82 10.78 -12.42
CA ARG A 23 5.00 11.83 -13.03
C ARG A 23 3.54 11.43 -13.20
N THR A 24 3.29 10.19 -13.66
CA THR A 24 1.94 9.64 -13.79
C THR A 24 1.24 9.56 -12.43
N LEU A 25 1.93 9.04 -11.41
CA LEU A 25 1.39 8.92 -10.05
C LEU A 25 1.10 10.28 -9.42
N ALA A 26 1.93 11.30 -9.63
CA ALA A 26 1.68 12.64 -9.12
C ALA A 26 0.41 13.28 -9.72
N ARG A 27 0.14 13.03 -11.01
CA ARG A 27 -1.09 13.48 -11.66
C ARG A 27 -2.31 12.73 -11.11
N LEU A 28 -2.20 11.41 -10.97
CA LEU A 28 -3.26 10.59 -10.38
C LEU A 28 -3.56 11.00 -8.93
N ASP A 29 -2.55 11.33 -8.13
CA ASP A 29 -2.75 11.85 -6.77
C ASP A 29 -3.49 13.19 -6.76
N GLY A 30 -3.15 14.09 -7.69
CA GLY A 30 -3.84 15.36 -7.83
C GLY A 30 -5.33 15.18 -8.08
N LEU A 31 -5.68 14.25 -8.98
CA LEU A 31 -7.07 13.88 -9.26
C LEU A 31 -7.72 13.15 -8.07
N ALA A 32 -6.97 12.28 -7.40
CA ALA A 32 -7.46 11.55 -6.25
C ALA A 32 -7.62 12.43 -4.99
N ALA A 33 -7.08 13.66 -4.95
CA ALA A 33 -7.07 14.52 -3.76
C ALA A 33 -8.47 14.97 -3.30
N GLY A 34 -9.46 14.97 -4.18
CA GLY A 34 -10.85 15.26 -3.83
C GLY A 34 -11.77 15.16 -5.04
N THR A 35 -13.09 15.08 -4.79
CA THR A 35 -14.11 15.00 -5.84
C THR A 35 -14.17 16.24 -6.72
N GLU A 36 -13.80 17.40 -6.21
CA GLU A 36 -13.70 18.63 -7.00
C GLU A 36 -12.72 18.49 -8.18
N ALA A 37 -11.62 17.75 -7.99
CA ALA A 37 -10.66 17.48 -9.05
C ALA A 37 -11.21 16.51 -10.13
N LEU A 38 -12.30 15.80 -9.83
CA LEU A 38 -13.01 14.90 -10.74
C LEU A 38 -14.25 15.56 -11.38
N ALA A 39 -14.55 16.81 -11.05
CA ALA A 39 -15.71 17.52 -11.59
C ALA A 39 -15.43 18.18 -12.96
N ASP A 40 -14.19 18.14 -13.44
CA ASP A 40 -13.81 18.66 -14.76
C ASP A 40 -14.36 17.77 -15.88
N ASP A 41 -14.99 18.37 -16.89
CA ASP A 41 -15.65 17.67 -18.01
C ASP A 41 -14.68 16.77 -18.79
N PHE A 42 -13.38 17.08 -18.81
CA PHE A 42 -12.36 16.32 -19.52
C PHE A 42 -11.59 15.34 -18.63
N VAL A 43 -11.98 15.19 -17.36
CA VAL A 43 -11.23 14.33 -16.44
C VAL A 43 -11.30 12.87 -16.85
N ALA A 44 -12.40 12.44 -17.46
CA ALA A 44 -12.56 11.07 -17.97
C ALA A 44 -11.51 10.75 -19.04
N GLU A 45 -11.29 11.63 -20.03
CA GLU A 45 -10.23 11.39 -21.03
C GLU A 45 -8.82 11.48 -20.43
N GLN A 46 -8.62 12.37 -19.46
CA GLN A 46 -7.36 12.45 -18.73
C GLN A 46 -7.07 11.15 -17.97
N LEU A 47 -8.07 10.58 -17.29
CA LEU A 47 -7.94 9.32 -16.57
C LEU A 47 -7.65 8.16 -17.51
N MET A 48 -8.29 8.09 -18.68
CA MET A 48 -7.97 7.08 -19.70
C MET A 48 -6.53 7.20 -20.20
N SER A 49 -6.05 8.42 -20.44
CA SER A 49 -4.66 8.65 -20.81
C SER A 49 -3.68 8.22 -19.72
N LEU A 50 -3.98 8.52 -18.45
CA LEU A 50 -3.16 8.10 -17.31
C LEU A 50 -3.23 6.58 -17.08
N GLN A 51 -4.39 5.95 -17.29
CA GLN A 51 -4.56 4.50 -17.27
C GLN A 51 -3.67 3.84 -18.32
N TYR A 52 -3.63 4.40 -19.54
CA TYR A 52 -2.75 3.90 -20.58
C TYR A 52 -1.27 4.04 -20.19
N ALA A 53 -0.87 5.15 -19.57
CA ALA A 53 0.49 5.31 -19.06
C ALA A 53 0.84 4.28 -17.97
N LEU A 54 -0.11 3.90 -17.11
CA LEU A 54 0.08 2.81 -16.14
C LEU A 54 0.22 1.44 -16.83
N HIS A 55 -0.56 1.20 -17.90
CA HIS A 55 -0.44 0.00 -18.71
C HIS A 55 0.94 -0.11 -19.37
N GLU A 56 1.41 0.95 -20.03
CA GLU A 56 2.75 0.97 -20.63
C GLU A 56 3.84 0.72 -19.59
N ALA A 57 3.72 1.31 -18.40
CA ALA A 57 4.65 1.06 -17.31
C ALA A 57 4.66 -0.41 -16.86
N ALA A 58 3.48 -1.05 -16.78
CA ALA A 58 3.35 -2.46 -16.44
C ALA A 58 3.94 -3.38 -17.53
N GLU A 59 3.70 -3.09 -18.81
CA GLU A 59 4.27 -3.84 -19.94
C GLU A 59 5.79 -3.72 -19.97
N LEU A 60 6.32 -2.50 -19.77
CA LEU A 60 7.76 -2.27 -19.68
C LEU A 60 8.38 -3.07 -18.53
N LEU A 61 7.72 -3.12 -17.38
CA LEU A 61 8.18 -3.90 -16.24
C LEU A 61 8.13 -5.40 -16.54
N PHE A 62 7.02 -5.90 -17.07
CA PHE A 62 6.85 -7.32 -17.43
C PHE A 62 7.88 -7.82 -18.45
N GLY A 63 8.34 -6.94 -19.36
CA GLY A 63 9.40 -7.25 -20.32
C GLY A 63 10.83 -7.29 -19.74
N LEU A 64 11.01 -6.99 -18.45
CA LEU A 64 12.31 -7.03 -17.78
C LEU A 64 12.47 -8.31 -16.97
N GLU A 65 13.62 -8.97 -17.13
CA GLU A 65 14.02 -10.06 -16.25
C GLU A 65 14.63 -9.48 -14.96
N PRO A 66 14.01 -9.69 -13.77
CA PRO A 66 14.58 -9.23 -12.52
C PRO A 66 15.75 -10.13 -12.07
N PRO A 67 16.82 -9.55 -11.48
CA PRO A 67 17.80 -10.33 -10.72
C PRO A 67 17.12 -11.18 -9.63
N PRO A 68 17.66 -12.35 -9.24
CA PRO A 68 17.00 -13.27 -8.31
C PRO A 68 16.58 -12.65 -6.97
N HIS A 69 17.38 -11.72 -6.43
CA HIS A 69 17.09 -11.05 -5.17
C HIS A 69 16.01 -9.96 -5.27
N MET A 70 15.60 -9.58 -6.50
CA MET A 70 14.58 -8.57 -6.78
C MET A 70 13.26 -9.15 -7.29
N THR A 71 13.18 -10.47 -7.54
CA THR A 71 11.99 -11.12 -8.13
C THR A 71 10.70 -10.79 -7.37
N LEU A 72 10.74 -10.79 -6.04
CA LEU A 72 9.56 -10.48 -5.23
C LEU A 72 9.15 -9.00 -5.35
N ALA A 73 10.09 -8.07 -5.17
CA ALA A 73 9.81 -6.64 -5.29
C ALA A 73 9.32 -6.25 -6.70
N HIS A 74 9.87 -6.91 -7.73
CA HIS A 74 9.41 -6.78 -9.11
C HIS A 74 7.96 -7.24 -9.25
N ALA A 75 7.62 -8.44 -8.76
CA ALA A 75 6.27 -8.97 -8.81
C ALA A 75 5.26 -8.12 -8.02
N GLU A 76 5.66 -7.58 -6.86
CA GLU A 76 4.86 -6.64 -6.07
C GLU A 76 4.51 -5.38 -6.88
N LEU A 77 5.49 -4.78 -7.57
CA LEU A 77 5.24 -3.60 -8.39
C LEU A 77 4.35 -3.91 -9.59
N THR A 78 4.55 -5.04 -10.27
CA THR A 78 3.70 -5.47 -11.39
C THR A 78 2.24 -5.63 -10.96
N SER A 79 2.01 -6.29 -9.82
CA SER A 79 0.68 -6.46 -9.24
C SER A 79 0.03 -5.12 -8.88
N ALA A 80 0.77 -4.25 -8.18
CA ALA A 80 0.29 -2.93 -7.79
C ALA A 80 -0.06 -2.05 -9.00
N LEU A 81 0.76 -2.05 -10.05
CA LEU A 81 0.50 -1.32 -11.29
C LEU A 81 -0.76 -1.82 -12.00
N THR A 82 -0.95 -3.14 -12.05
CA THR A 82 -2.13 -3.77 -12.65
C THR A 82 -3.40 -3.31 -11.93
N ARG A 83 -3.42 -3.38 -10.59
CA ARG A 83 -4.57 -2.94 -9.81
C ARG A 83 -4.81 -1.43 -9.93
N ALA A 84 -3.76 -0.61 -9.91
CA ALA A 84 -3.90 0.83 -10.10
C ALA A 84 -4.47 1.19 -11.48
N ARG A 85 -4.07 0.47 -12.54
CA ARG A 85 -4.61 0.63 -13.89
C ARG A 85 -6.09 0.28 -13.95
N GLU A 86 -6.48 -0.86 -13.38
CA GLU A 86 -7.88 -1.30 -13.36
C GLU A 86 -8.75 -0.28 -12.62
N LEU A 87 -8.35 0.09 -11.41
CA LEU A 87 -9.13 1.03 -10.60
C LEU A 87 -9.16 2.44 -11.17
N THR A 88 -8.10 2.88 -11.88
CA THR A 88 -8.14 4.14 -12.63
C THR A 88 -9.16 4.08 -13.78
N GLY A 89 -9.33 2.92 -14.41
CA GLY A 89 -10.37 2.68 -15.40
C GLY A 89 -11.77 2.72 -14.80
N GLU A 90 -11.99 2.04 -13.67
CA GLU A 90 -13.25 2.07 -12.92
C GLU A 90 -13.62 3.51 -12.51
N ILE A 91 -12.64 4.32 -12.08
CA ILE A 91 -12.86 5.74 -11.78
C ILE A 91 -13.26 6.52 -13.06
N ALA A 92 -12.58 6.29 -14.19
CA ALA A 92 -12.89 6.97 -15.45
C ALA A 92 -14.32 6.65 -15.93
N GLU A 93 -14.72 5.38 -15.83
CA GLU A 93 -16.07 4.91 -16.14
C GLU A 93 -17.10 5.55 -15.20
N ALA A 94 -16.86 5.51 -13.89
CA ALA A 94 -17.76 6.11 -12.90
C ALA A 94 -17.97 7.61 -13.11
N VAL A 95 -16.91 8.35 -13.48
CA VAL A 95 -17.03 9.76 -13.82
C VAL A 95 -17.81 9.96 -15.12
N SER A 96 -17.56 9.14 -16.14
CA SER A 96 -18.24 9.26 -17.44
C SER A 96 -19.74 9.00 -17.34
N GLU A 97 -20.15 8.05 -16.50
CA GLU A 97 -21.56 7.62 -16.38
C GLU A 97 -22.34 8.46 -15.36
N GLY A 98 -21.72 8.86 -14.25
CA GLY A 98 -22.40 9.47 -13.11
C GLY A 98 -21.71 10.69 -12.50
N GLY A 99 -20.64 11.18 -13.13
CA GLY A 99 -19.86 12.33 -12.67
C GLY A 99 -19.05 12.06 -11.39
N ALA A 100 -18.45 13.12 -10.87
CA ALA A 100 -17.55 13.07 -9.70
C ALA A 100 -18.17 12.42 -8.45
N GLU A 101 -19.48 12.62 -8.22
CA GLU A 101 -20.16 12.09 -7.04
C GLU A 101 -20.27 10.55 -7.10
N HIS A 102 -20.44 9.98 -8.30
CA HIS A 102 -20.47 8.54 -8.46
C HIS A 102 -19.10 7.91 -8.20
N ALA A 103 -18.03 8.55 -8.68
CA ALA A 103 -16.65 8.12 -8.43
C ALA A 103 -16.22 8.27 -6.95
N ARG A 104 -16.89 9.12 -6.15
CA ARG A 104 -16.53 9.42 -4.75
C ARG A 104 -16.37 8.17 -3.88
N LEU A 105 -17.19 7.14 -4.12
CA LEU A 105 -17.16 5.89 -3.35
C LEU A 105 -15.89 5.06 -3.60
N LEU A 106 -15.28 5.21 -4.78
CA LEU A 106 -14.09 4.47 -5.21
C LEU A 106 -12.77 5.20 -4.85
N VAL A 107 -12.83 6.52 -4.61
CA VAL A 107 -11.63 7.34 -4.32
C VAL A 107 -10.77 6.79 -3.16
N PRO A 108 -11.32 6.33 -2.01
CA PRO A 108 -10.49 5.79 -0.94
C PRO A 108 -9.69 4.55 -1.35
N GLU A 109 -10.32 3.64 -2.08
CA GLU A 109 -9.65 2.44 -2.60
C GLU A 109 -8.60 2.84 -3.64
N TRP A 110 -8.93 3.77 -4.53
CA TRP A 110 -8.03 4.28 -5.54
C TRP A 110 -6.76 4.86 -4.93
N ARG A 111 -6.90 5.72 -3.92
CA ARG A 111 -5.75 6.24 -3.13
C ARG A 111 -4.90 5.11 -2.53
N GLY A 112 -5.55 4.08 -1.99
CA GLY A 112 -4.88 2.90 -1.44
C GLY A 112 -4.03 2.18 -2.49
N THR A 113 -4.56 1.99 -3.70
CA THR A 113 -3.82 1.35 -4.80
C THR A 113 -2.64 2.20 -5.27
N LEU A 114 -2.82 3.52 -5.42
CA LEU A 114 -1.74 4.44 -5.78
C LEU A 114 -0.63 4.45 -4.72
N PHE A 115 -1.00 4.39 -3.44
CA PHE A 115 -0.03 4.24 -2.35
C PHE A 115 0.73 2.91 -2.44
N ALA A 116 0.05 1.80 -2.74
CA ALA A 116 0.68 0.50 -2.89
C ALA A 116 1.72 0.50 -4.03
N VAL A 117 1.46 1.19 -5.15
CA VAL A 117 2.45 1.35 -6.23
C VAL A 117 3.69 2.08 -5.73
N ARG A 118 3.55 3.18 -4.99
CA ARG A 118 4.70 3.91 -4.42
C ARG A 118 5.49 3.04 -3.44
N LEU A 119 4.78 2.29 -2.59
CA LEU A 119 5.42 1.39 -1.64
C LEU A 119 6.24 0.31 -2.34
N ALA A 120 5.66 -0.32 -3.38
CA ALA A 120 6.37 -1.31 -4.20
C ALA A 120 7.58 -0.68 -4.92
N GLN A 121 7.44 0.53 -5.44
CA GLN A 121 8.54 1.26 -6.08
C GLN A 121 9.70 1.53 -5.10
N MET A 122 9.39 2.00 -3.88
CA MET A 122 10.43 2.24 -2.86
C MET A 122 11.18 0.95 -2.51
N ARG A 123 10.48 -0.18 -2.38
CA ARG A 123 11.09 -1.50 -2.12
C ARG A 123 11.93 -2.02 -3.28
N LEU A 124 11.64 -1.59 -4.50
CA LEU A 124 12.42 -1.97 -5.68
C LEU A 124 13.73 -1.18 -5.80
N VAL A 125 13.70 0.11 -5.44
CA VAL A 125 14.88 1.01 -5.49
C VAL A 125 15.81 0.80 -4.29
N ALA A 126 15.25 0.56 -3.11
CA ALA A 126 15.97 0.18 -1.91
C ALA A 126 15.49 -1.21 -1.47
N PRO A 127 15.97 -2.29 -2.11
CA PRO A 127 15.72 -3.64 -1.62
C PRO A 127 16.14 -3.68 -0.15
N PRO A 128 15.30 -4.21 0.76
CA PRO A 128 15.70 -4.36 2.14
C PRO A 128 17.03 -5.12 2.15
N GLU A 129 18.05 -4.55 2.82
CA GLU A 129 19.33 -5.21 3.06
C GLU A 129 19.01 -6.64 3.48
N THR A 130 19.50 -7.57 2.67
CA THR A 130 19.11 -8.97 2.64
C THR A 130 18.59 -9.48 3.98
N ALA A 131 17.34 -9.94 4.01
CA ALA A 131 16.89 -10.96 4.95
C ALA A 131 17.60 -12.31 4.66
N ASN A 132 18.91 -12.28 4.48
CA ASN A 132 19.79 -13.44 4.47
C ASN A 132 20.22 -13.82 5.89
N ASP A 133 19.55 -13.27 6.91
CA ASP A 133 19.71 -13.70 8.29
C ASP A 133 18.37 -13.67 9.03
N THR A 134 17.45 -14.55 8.61
CA THR A 134 16.48 -15.12 9.54
C THR A 134 16.58 -16.62 9.46
N ALA A 135 17.49 -17.13 10.29
CA ALA A 135 17.37 -18.37 11.01
C ALA A 135 15.94 -18.92 11.01
N THR A 136 15.85 -20.23 10.78
CA THR A 136 14.75 -21.11 11.15
C THR A 136 14.28 -20.78 12.58
N LEU A 137 13.38 -19.80 12.74
CA LEU A 137 12.77 -19.52 14.03
C LEU A 137 11.67 -20.58 14.25
N PRO A 138 11.66 -21.28 15.40
CA PRO A 138 10.66 -22.30 15.68
C PRO A 138 9.28 -21.65 15.75
N ARG A 139 8.39 -22.02 14.81
CA ARG A 139 7.00 -21.53 14.64
C ARG A 139 6.04 -21.81 15.82
N LEU A 140 6.53 -22.23 17.00
CA LEU A 140 5.69 -22.66 18.12
C LEU A 140 5.39 -21.58 19.16
N THR A 141 6.00 -20.39 19.09
CA THR A 141 5.81 -19.31 20.09
C THR A 141 4.88 -18.18 19.67
N SER A 142 4.48 -18.11 18.39
CA SER A 142 3.64 -17.02 17.85
C SER A 142 2.17 -17.10 18.31
N GLN A 143 1.60 -18.30 18.39
CA GLN A 143 0.16 -18.46 18.66
C GLN A 143 -0.24 -18.03 20.08
N ALA A 144 0.60 -18.32 21.08
CA ALA A 144 0.38 -17.88 22.47
C ALA A 144 0.42 -16.35 22.62
N ARG A 145 1.27 -15.67 21.84
CA ARG A 145 1.40 -14.20 21.84
C ARG A 145 0.15 -13.53 21.27
N HIS A 146 -0.39 -14.08 20.17
CA HIS A 146 -1.62 -13.56 19.56
C HIS A 146 -2.84 -13.79 20.45
N VAL A 147 -2.95 -14.97 21.08
CA VAL A 147 -4.03 -15.25 22.05
C VAL A 147 -3.93 -14.35 23.27
N ALA A 148 -2.73 -14.13 23.81
CA ALA A 148 -2.51 -13.21 24.94
C ALA A 148 -2.90 -11.77 24.57
N ALA A 149 -2.52 -11.29 23.39
CA ALA A 149 -2.90 -9.96 22.91
C ALA A 149 -4.43 -9.81 22.75
N LEU A 150 -5.11 -10.85 22.25
CA LEU A 150 -6.55 -10.85 22.05
C LEU A 150 -7.32 -10.88 23.38
N VAL A 151 -6.85 -11.68 24.35
CA VAL A 151 -7.40 -11.72 25.72
C VAL A 151 -7.20 -10.38 26.43
N LEU A 152 -6.04 -9.75 26.28
CA LEU A 152 -5.76 -8.44 26.88
C LEU A 152 -6.62 -7.32 26.27
N LEU A 153 -6.81 -7.33 24.95
CA LEU A 153 -7.64 -6.35 24.25
C LEU A 153 -9.13 -6.50 24.62
N ALA A 154 -9.63 -7.74 24.64
CA ALA A 154 -11.01 -8.03 25.02
C ALA A 154 -11.27 -7.73 26.51
N GLY A 155 -10.33 -8.11 27.39
CA GLY A 155 -10.39 -7.82 28.83
C GLY A 155 -10.35 -6.33 29.14
N GLY A 156 -9.48 -5.57 28.47
CA GLY A 156 -9.38 -4.12 28.64
C GLY A 156 -10.65 -3.38 28.23
N THR A 157 -11.26 -3.79 27.10
CA THR A 157 -12.51 -3.20 26.60
C THR A 157 -13.69 -3.46 27.54
N GLY A 158 -13.78 -4.66 28.11
CA GLY A 158 -14.81 -5.01 29.10
C GLY A 158 -14.66 -4.25 30.42
N ALA A 159 -13.44 -4.16 30.95
CA ALA A 159 -13.17 -3.45 32.20
C ALA A 159 -13.42 -1.94 32.09
N PHE A 160 -13.10 -1.34 30.94
CA PHE A 160 -13.38 0.07 30.66
C PHE A 160 -14.90 0.35 30.61
N SER A 161 -15.65 -0.51 29.92
CA SER A 161 -17.11 -0.36 29.78
C SER A 161 -17.85 -0.55 31.11
N ALA A 162 -17.40 -1.47 31.97
CA ALA A 162 -17.93 -1.65 33.33
C ALA A 162 -17.52 -0.52 34.30
N GLY A 163 -16.31 0.02 34.16
CA GLY A 163 -15.84 1.15 34.97
C GLY A 163 -16.55 2.47 34.65
N ALA A 164 -16.99 2.66 33.40
CA ALA A 164 -17.75 3.82 32.96
C ALA A 164 -19.18 3.84 33.55
N THR A 165 -19.85 2.69 33.64
CA THR A 165 -21.20 2.57 34.21
C THR A 165 -21.23 2.70 35.74
N LEU A 166 -20.16 2.31 36.44
CA LEU A 166 -20.08 2.35 37.92
C LEU A 166 -19.42 3.63 38.47
N ASN A 167 -19.04 4.58 37.61
CA ASN A 167 -18.38 5.85 37.95
C ASN A 167 -17.11 5.74 38.82
N ALA A 168 -16.49 4.55 38.91
CA ALA A 168 -15.29 4.29 39.71
C ALA A 168 -14.01 4.65 38.94
N TRP A 169 -13.44 5.81 39.26
CA TRP A 169 -12.20 6.35 38.67
C TRP A 169 -10.98 5.38 38.66
N PRO A 170 -10.69 4.60 39.71
CA PRO A 170 -9.51 3.72 39.74
C PRO A 170 -9.55 2.58 38.71
N VAL A 171 -10.75 2.14 38.32
CA VAL A 171 -10.93 1.05 37.34
C VAL A 171 -10.67 1.55 35.92
N ARG A 172 -11.00 2.83 35.65
CA ARG A 172 -10.74 3.47 34.34
C ARG A 172 -9.25 3.62 34.06
N THR A 173 -8.46 4.03 35.05
CA THR A 173 -7.00 4.19 34.89
C THR A 173 -6.29 2.86 34.71
N ALA A 174 -6.72 1.80 35.41
CA ALA A 174 -6.20 0.44 35.22
C ALA A 174 -6.48 -0.10 33.80
N GLY A 175 -7.66 0.17 33.24
CA GLY A 175 -8.00 -0.19 31.87
C GLY A 175 -7.12 0.48 30.81
N ILE A 176 -6.88 1.79 30.96
CA ILE A 176 -5.99 2.55 30.06
C ILE A 176 -4.54 2.05 30.15
N ALA A 177 -4.04 1.77 31.37
CA ALA A 177 -2.70 1.24 31.57
C ALA A 177 -2.50 -0.13 30.90
N ALA A 178 -3.51 -1.01 30.96
CA ALA A 178 -3.49 -2.30 30.27
C ALA A 178 -3.49 -2.13 28.74
N MET A 179 -4.28 -1.20 28.20
CA MET A 179 -4.27 -0.86 26.76
C MET A 179 -2.91 -0.34 26.30
N CYS A 180 -2.30 0.58 27.04
CA CYS A 180 -0.95 1.09 26.74
C CYS A 180 0.12 0.00 26.86
N GLY A 181 0.01 -0.90 27.84
CA GLY A 181 0.91 -2.05 28.01
C GLY A 181 0.89 -3.01 26.82
N SER A 182 -0.24 -3.16 26.14
CA SER A 182 -0.35 -4.01 24.95
C SER A 182 0.56 -3.55 23.81
N MET A 183 0.82 -2.24 23.69
CA MET A 183 1.71 -1.69 22.67
C MET A 183 3.19 -1.99 22.96
N LEU A 184 3.56 -2.17 24.24
CA LEU A 184 4.93 -2.53 24.62
C LEU A 184 5.26 -4.00 24.30
N VAL A 185 4.25 -4.88 24.31
CA VAL A 185 4.40 -6.31 23.95
C VAL A 185 4.68 -6.51 22.46
N TYR A 186 4.42 -5.50 21.61
CA TYR A 186 4.75 -5.54 20.19
C TYR A 186 6.16 -5.03 19.84
N ARG A 187 6.87 -4.42 20.79
CA ARG A 187 8.15 -3.74 20.52
C ARG A 187 9.40 -4.56 20.90
N HIS A 188 9.22 -5.79 21.38
CA HIS A 188 10.27 -6.80 21.62
C HIS A 188 9.85 -8.17 21.08
#